data_AF-A0A0N1NNN7-F1
#
_entry.id   AF-A0A0N1NNN7-F1
#
_cell.length_a   1.000
_cell.length_b   1.000
_cell.length_c   1.000
_cell.angle_alpha   90.00
_cell.angle_beta   90.00
_cell.angle_gamma   90.00
#
_symmetry.space_group_name_H-M   'P 1'
#
loop_
_entity.id
_entity.type
_entity.pdbx_description
1 polymer ?
#
loop_
_entity_poly.entity_id
_entity_poly.type
_entity_poly.pdbx_seq_one_letter_code
_entity_poly.pdbx_strand_id
1 'polypeptide(L)'
;MNRSRIRATIAVGATAAAVSLPAAATPAFASSEGVTITYSCTEPPYPAGEADFTVFVKAPKKVFEGRTIKLKAAIESVDPTKVDVPAGGVVGTLAIGVGGPVTTSVTATGLTNEDAVPIGEQVLQDGGTASLTASAPGVYTFTPGEIVITTWMDTTLDCLPESEAVVATTTVLPH
;
A
#
# COMPACT_ATOMS: atom_id res chain seq x y z
N MET A 1 -65.43 -49.57 24.80
CA MET A 1 -65.47 -50.11 23.43
C MET A 1 -64.65 -49.18 22.54
N ASN A 2 -63.40 -49.54 22.19
CA ASN A 2 -62.99 -50.13 20.90
C ASN A 2 -63.25 -49.14 19.74
N ARG A 3 -62.30 -48.59 18.96
CA ARG A 3 -61.12 -49.17 18.25
C ARG A 3 -60.17 -48.01 17.86
N SER A 4 -58.86 -48.12 18.08
CA SER A 4 -57.83 -48.45 17.08
C SER A 4 -57.93 -47.72 15.73
N ARG A 5 -56.92 -46.89 15.39
CA ARG A 5 -56.01 -47.15 14.25
C ARG A 5 -54.82 -46.18 14.22
N ILE A 6 -53.64 -46.81 14.22
CA ILE A 6 -52.30 -46.28 13.96
C ILE A 6 -52.20 -45.82 12.50
N ARG A 7 -51.56 -44.67 12.26
CA ARG A 7 -50.85 -44.38 11.00
C ARG A 7 -49.55 -43.66 11.31
N ALA A 8 -48.45 -44.40 11.16
CA ALA A 8 -47.11 -43.87 11.05
C ALA A 8 -46.96 -43.18 9.68
N THR A 9 -46.28 -42.04 9.64
CA THR A 9 -45.83 -41.44 8.38
C THR A 9 -44.41 -40.94 8.58
N ILE A 10 -43.50 -41.59 7.85
CA ILE A 10 -42.08 -41.31 7.75
C ILE A 10 -41.93 -40.07 6.84
N ALA A 11 -41.26 -39.03 7.31
CA ALA A 11 -40.88 -37.89 6.48
C ALA A 11 -39.36 -37.79 6.39
N VAL A 12 -38.91 -38.00 5.17
CA VAL A 12 -37.57 -37.98 4.59
C VAL A 12 -36.74 -36.77 5.05
N GLY A 13 -35.52 -37.04 5.50
CA GLY A 13 -34.52 -36.02 5.82
C GLY A 13 -34.02 -35.32 4.56
N ALA A 14 -34.05 -33.99 4.57
CA ALA A 14 -33.40 -33.14 3.59
C ALA A 14 -32.06 -32.64 4.19
N THR A 15 -30.96 -33.28 3.83
CA THR A 15 -29.61 -32.77 4.07
C THR A 15 -29.34 -31.60 3.11
N ALA A 16 -29.42 -30.37 3.62
CA ALA A 16 -28.97 -29.19 2.90
C ALA A 16 -27.44 -29.15 2.90
N ALA A 17 -26.83 -29.41 1.74
CA ALA A 17 -25.40 -29.19 1.53
C ALA A 17 -25.17 -27.67 1.37
N ALA A 18 -24.68 -27.03 2.43
CA ALA A 18 -24.23 -25.65 2.37
C ALA A 18 -22.90 -25.59 1.60
N VAL A 19 -22.94 -25.07 0.37
CA VAL A 19 -21.76 -24.74 -0.43
C VAL A 19 -21.19 -23.44 0.14
N SER A 20 -20.17 -23.55 0.97
CA SER A 20 -19.38 -22.41 1.43
C SER A 20 -18.51 -21.90 0.28
N LEU A 21 -18.86 -20.74 -0.29
CA LEU A 21 -17.99 -19.97 -1.16
C LEU A 21 -16.81 -19.44 -0.33
N PRO A 22 -15.55 -19.54 -0.81
CA PRO A 22 -14.45 -18.85 -0.16
C PRO A 22 -14.64 -17.35 -0.36
N ALA A 23 -14.78 -16.62 0.75
CA ALA A 23 -14.65 -15.17 0.74
C ALA A 23 -13.24 -14.83 0.22
N ALA A 24 -13.18 -14.15 -0.93
CA ALA A 24 -11.95 -13.56 -1.42
C ALA A 24 -11.44 -12.59 -0.35
N ALA A 25 -10.37 -12.97 0.34
CA ALA A 25 -9.69 -12.09 1.26
C ALA A 25 -8.96 -11.04 0.42
N THR A 26 -9.57 -9.87 0.24
CA THR A 26 -8.82 -8.66 -0.11
C THR A 26 -7.69 -8.53 0.92
N PRO A 27 -6.41 -8.44 0.51
CA PRO A 27 -5.31 -8.21 1.44
C PRO A 27 -5.53 -6.87 2.12
N ALA A 28 -6.16 -6.91 3.30
CA ALA A 28 -6.38 -5.73 4.11
C ALA A 28 -5.02 -5.27 4.64
N PHE A 29 -4.48 -4.21 4.05
CA PHE A 29 -3.55 -3.33 4.75
C PHE A 29 -4.30 -2.74 5.95
N ALA A 30 -4.33 -3.49 7.06
CA ALA A 30 -4.86 -3.02 8.33
C ALA A 30 -3.98 -1.87 8.84
N SER A 31 -4.41 -0.65 8.50
CA SER A 31 -4.11 0.67 9.08
C SER A 31 -2.72 0.85 9.71
N SER A 32 -1.77 1.32 8.90
CA SER A 32 -0.88 2.42 9.30
C SER A 32 -1.42 3.64 8.57
N GLU A 33 -1.98 4.62 9.29
CA GLU A 33 -2.63 5.81 8.69
C GLU A 33 -1.71 6.40 7.62
N GLY A 34 -2.11 6.28 6.35
CA GLY A 34 -1.41 6.91 5.24
C GLY A 34 -1.52 8.42 5.38
N VAL A 35 -0.56 9.14 4.80
CA VAL A 35 -0.61 10.60 4.76
C VAL A 35 -0.86 11.01 3.33
N THR A 36 -1.92 11.80 3.13
CA THR A 36 -2.20 12.43 1.84
C THR A 36 -1.28 13.63 1.65
N ILE A 37 -0.54 13.63 0.54
CA ILE A 37 0.42 14.66 0.16
C ILE A 37 0.09 15.09 -1.27
N THR A 38 0.07 16.40 -1.50
CA THR A 38 -0.03 16.97 -2.84
C THR A 38 1.35 16.95 -3.49
N TYR A 39 1.40 16.44 -4.72
CA TYR A 39 2.59 16.33 -5.54
C TYR A 39 2.44 17.18 -6.80
N SER A 40 3.52 17.84 -7.20
CA SER A 40 3.68 18.43 -8.52
C SER A 40 4.30 17.39 -9.46
N CYS A 41 3.49 16.84 -10.36
CA CYS A 41 3.85 15.78 -11.30
C CYS A 41 4.09 16.34 -12.70
N THR A 42 5.27 16.05 -13.26
CA THR A 42 5.64 16.45 -14.62
C THR A 42 5.57 15.23 -15.55
N GLU A 43 4.87 15.38 -16.67
CA GLU A 43 4.85 14.43 -17.78
C GLU A 43 5.51 15.08 -19.01
N PRO A 44 6.80 14.87 -19.29
CA PRO A 44 7.42 15.50 -20.45
C PRO A 44 6.70 15.10 -21.76
N PRO A 45 6.35 16.07 -22.64
CA PRO A 45 6.76 17.48 -22.67
C PRO A 45 5.75 18.47 -22.03
N TYR A 46 4.71 17.98 -21.36
CA TYR A 46 3.68 18.79 -20.73
C TYR A 46 4.20 19.46 -19.44
N PRO A 47 3.65 20.63 -19.08
CA PRO A 47 3.99 21.28 -17.81
C PRO A 47 3.53 20.43 -16.62
N ALA A 48 4.10 20.71 -15.44
CA ALA A 48 3.70 20.05 -14.21
C ALA A 48 2.21 20.30 -13.89
N GLY A 49 1.53 19.25 -13.44
CA GLY A 49 0.19 19.30 -12.86
C GLY A 49 0.21 18.82 -11.41
N GLU A 50 -0.81 19.18 -10.64
CA GLU A 50 -0.96 18.74 -9.25
C GLU A 50 -1.70 17.39 -9.19
N ALA A 51 -1.27 16.51 -8.30
CA ALA A 51 -1.92 15.24 -8.00
C ALA A 51 -1.77 14.89 -6.52
N ASP A 52 -2.84 14.40 -5.90
CA ASP A 52 -2.82 13.97 -4.50
C ASP A 52 -2.59 12.46 -4.40
N PHE A 53 -1.63 12.08 -3.55
CA PHE A 53 -1.32 10.69 -3.24
C PHE A 53 -1.38 10.44 -1.74
N THR A 54 -1.99 9.32 -1.35
CA THR A 54 -1.90 8.79 0.00
C THR A 54 -0.68 7.86 0.07
N VAL A 55 0.32 8.28 0.84
CA VAL A 55 1.58 7.54 0.97
C VAL A 55 1.59 6.76 2.28
N PHE A 56 1.93 5.48 2.20
CA PHE A 56 2.07 4.57 3.34
C PHE A 56 3.52 4.14 3.46
N VAL A 57 4.16 4.43 4.60
CA VAL A 57 5.50 3.89 4.90
C VAL A 57 5.45 3.14 6.22
N LYS A 58 5.79 1.85 6.19
CA LYS A 58 5.88 1.00 7.36
C LYS A 58 7.35 0.80 7.74
N ALA A 59 7.67 1.14 8.97
CA ALA A 59 8.99 0.94 9.59
C ALA A 59 8.85 0.21 10.94
N PRO A 60 9.85 -0.58 11.38
CA PRO A 60 9.86 -1.18 12.71
C PRO A 60 9.93 -0.10 13.79
N LYS A 61 9.10 -0.17 14.84
CA LYS A 61 9.09 0.86 15.90
C LYS A 61 10.43 0.98 16.66
N LYS A 62 11.15 -0.13 16.81
CA LYS A 62 12.44 -0.20 17.52
C LYS A 62 13.43 -1.09 16.80
N VAL A 63 14.69 -0.68 16.76
CA VAL A 63 15.83 -1.41 16.19
C VAL A 63 17.07 -1.14 17.08
N PHE A 64 18.06 -2.03 17.11
CA PHE A 64 19.36 -1.78 17.77
C PHE A 64 20.36 -1.23 16.77
N GLU A 65 21.32 -0.42 17.23
CA GLU A 65 22.30 0.31 16.44
C GLU A 65 22.81 -0.44 15.19
N GLY A 66 23.81 -1.29 15.11
CA GLY A 66 24.30 -1.83 13.82
C GLY A 66 23.35 -2.70 12.94
N ARG A 67 22.02 -2.68 13.14
CA ARG A 67 21.00 -3.47 12.42
C ARG A 67 20.36 -2.68 11.27
N THR A 68 19.74 -3.43 10.36
CA THR A 68 18.99 -2.88 9.21
C THR A 68 17.55 -2.57 9.58
N ILE A 69 17.13 -1.34 9.32
CA ILE A 69 15.73 -0.89 9.27
C ILE A 69 15.18 -1.27 7.89
N LYS A 70 14.25 -2.22 7.84
CA LYS A 70 13.52 -2.58 6.62
C LYS A 70 12.27 -1.71 6.50
N LEU A 71 12.12 -1.03 5.38
CA LEU A 71 10.97 -0.19 5.07
C LEU A 71 10.10 -0.87 4.03
N LYS A 72 8.79 -0.76 4.19
CA LYS A 72 7.80 -1.08 3.16
C LYS A 72 7.03 0.17 2.79
N ALA A 73 6.81 0.39 1.50
CA ALA A 73 6.09 1.54 0.98
C ALA A 73 4.90 1.08 0.14
N ALA A 74 3.85 1.89 0.13
CA ALA A 74 2.76 1.84 -0.83
C ALA A 74 2.29 3.26 -1.13
N ILE A 75 1.70 3.46 -2.30
CA ILE A 75 1.17 4.74 -2.78
C ILE A 75 -0.21 4.47 -3.35
N GLU A 76 -1.18 5.29 -2.97
CA GLU A 76 -2.54 5.21 -3.50
C GLU A 76 -2.93 6.57 -4.08
N SER A 77 -3.43 6.60 -5.32
CA SER A 77 -3.94 7.83 -5.90
C SER A 77 -5.24 8.25 -5.19
N VAL A 78 -5.38 9.53 -4.85
CA VAL A 78 -6.66 10.04 -4.30
C VAL A 78 -7.69 10.15 -5.41
N ASP A 79 -7.29 10.67 -6.57
CA ASP A 79 -8.15 10.77 -7.72
C ASP A 79 -8.30 9.44 -8.46
N PRO A 80 -9.50 9.13 -8.96
CA PRO A 80 -9.73 7.92 -9.73
C PRO A 80 -9.19 8.06 -11.16
N THR A 81 -8.65 6.94 -11.68
CA THR A 81 -8.12 6.85 -13.05
C THR A 81 -9.20 7.12 -14.09
N LYS A 82 -8.82 7.75 -15.20
CA LYS A 82 -9.70 8.06 -16.35
C LYS A 82 -9.63 7.02 -17.47
N VAL A 83 -8.82 5.98 -17.28
CA VAL A 83 -8.61 4.88 -18.22
C VAL A 83 -8.49 3.57 -17.45
N ASP A 84 -8.84 2.45 -18.09
CA ASP A 84 -8.56 1.13 -17.53
C ASP A 84 -7.05 0.90 -17.46
N VAL A 85 -6.59 0.38 -16.33
CA VAL A 85 -5.20 0.07 -16.06
C VAL A 85 -5.06 -1.45 -15.92
N PRO A 86 -4.22 -2.12 -16.72
CA PRO A 86 -3.99 -3.54 -16.56
C PRO A 86 -3.21 -3.83 -15.27
N ALA A 87 -3.30 -5.06 -14.77
CA ALA A 87 -2.44 -5.55 -13.69
C ALA A 87 -0.97 -5.37 -14.04
N GLY A 88 -0.18 -4.83 -13.12
CA GLY A 88 1.23 -4.47 -13.33
C GLY A 88 1.46 -3.31 -14.31
N GLY A 89 0.40 -2.59 -14.67
CA GLY A 89 0.44 -1.52 -15.65
C GLY A 89 0.95 -0.19 -15.13
N VAL A 90 1.18 -0.03 -13.83
CA VAL A 90 1.71 1.19 -13.22
C VAL A 90 2.77 0.79 -12.22
N VAL A 91 4.02 0.97 -12.60
CA VAL A 91 5.19 0.71 -11.74
C VAL A 91 5.75 2.01 -11.22
N GLY A 92 6.42 1.98 -10.08
CA GLY A 92 7.02 3.19 -9.54
C GLY A 92 8.15 2.97 -8.55
N THR A 93 8.73 4.10 -8.16
CA THR A 93 9.68 4.21 -7.06
C THR A 93 9.31 5.38 -6.17
N LEU A 94 9.67 5.28 -4.89
CA LEU A 94 9.47 6.34 -3.90
C LEU A 94 10.78 6.64 -3.21
N ALA A 95 11.30 7.85 -3.36
CA ALA A 95 12.36 8.34 -2.48
C ALA A 95 11.80 8.54 -1.07
N ILE A 96 12.57 8.16 -0.05
CA ILE A 96 12.20 8.31 1.36
C ILE A 96 13.34 9.06 2.05
N GLY A 97 13.08 10.31 2.41
CA GLY A 97 13.96 11.12 3.23
C GLY A 97 14.06 10.53 4.63
N VAL A 98 15.28 10.46 5.14
CA VAL A 98 15.62 9.97 6.48
C VAL A 98 16.18 11.15 7.27
N GLY A 99 15.53 11.50 8.37
CA GLY A 99 15.99 12.50 9.32
C GLY A 99 16.32 11.89 10.69
N GLY A 100 16.90 12.71 11.58
CA GLY A 100 17.27 12.31 12.94
C GLY A 100 18.80 12.23 13.14
N PRO A 101 19.33 11.15 13.74
CA PRO A 101 20.77 10.98 13.98
C PRO A 101 21.64 10.99 12.71
N VAL A 102 21.06 10.63 11.57
CA VAL A 102 21.68 10.68 10.24
C VAL A 102 20.66 11.27 9.27
N THR A 103 21.13 12.14 8.38
CA THR A 103 20.32 12.67 7.27
C THR A 103 20.75 12.01 5.98
N THR A 104 19.85 11.27 5.34
CA THR A 104 20.08 10.59 4.07
C THR A 104 18.77 10.34 3.32
N SER A 105 18.82 9.69 2.16
CA SER A 105 17.64 9.23 1.43
C SER A 105 17.82 7.77 1.02
N VAL A 106 16.72 7.03 0.98
CA VAL A 106 16.66 5.66 0.44
C VAL A 106 15.49 5.56 -0.53
N THR A 107 15.64 4.80 -1.61
CA THR A 107 14.58 4.62 -2.61
C THR A 107 13.87 3.29 -2.39
N ALA A 108 12.56 3.34 -2.19
CA ALA A 108 11.71 2.16 -2.24
C ALA A 108 11.40 1.78 -3.68
N THR A 109 11.71 0.55 -4.04
CA THR A 109 11.52 0.00 -5.39
C THR A 109 10.55 -1.17 -5.37
N GLY A 110 10.00 -1.50 -6.54
CA GLY A 110 9.02 -2.58 -6.70
C GLY A 110 7.58 -2.18 -6.42
N LEU A 111 7.27 -0.88 -6.43
CA LEU A 111 5.89 -0.41 -6.37
C LEU A 111 5.17 -0.78 -7.67
N THR A 112 4.03 -1.47 -7.58
CA THR A 112 3.21 -1.86 -8.73
C THR A 112 1.76 -2.03 -8.32
N ASN A 113 0.81 -1.85 -9.25
CA ASN A 113 -0.56 -2.32 -9.02
C ASN A 113 -0.63 -3.83 -9.30
N GLU A 114 -0.94 -4.65 -8.29
CA GLU A 114 -1.01 -6.11 -8.47
C GLU A 114 -2.21 -6.53 -9.34
N ASP A 115 -3.34 -5.83 -9.17
CA ASP A 115 -4.60 -6.11 -9.88
C ASP A 115 -4.86 -5.08 -10.99
N ALA A 116 -5.71 -5.45 -11.95
CA ALA A 116 -6.24 -4.50 -12.91
C ALA A 116 -7.13 -3.47 -12.20
N VAL A 117 -7.00 -2.20 -12.58
CA VAL A 117 -7.78 -1.09 -12.00
C VAL A 117 -8.74 -0.56 -13.07
N PRO A 118 -10.05 -0.83 -12.95
CA PRO A 118 -11.06 -0.27 -13.83
C PRO A 118 -11.08 1.26 -13.84
N ILE A 119 -11.57 1.83 -14.93
CA ILE A 119 -11.88 3.26 -14.99
C ILE A 119 -12.77 3.69 -13.81
N GLY A 120 -12.44 4.84 -13.21
CA GLY A 120 -13.18 5.38 -12.07
C GLY A 120 -12.75 4.84 -10.70
N GLU A 121 -11.78 3.92 -10.65
CA GLU A 121 -11.18 3.43 -9.40
C GLU A 121 -9.82 4.09 -9.11
N GLN A 122 -9.36 3.98 -7.87
CA GLN A 122 -8.06 4.48 -7.44
C GLN A 122 -6.96 3.46 -7.74
N VAL A 123 -5.76 3.94 -8.07
CA VAL A 123 -4.61 3.08 -8.32
C VAL A 123 -3.83 2.93 -7.01
N LEU A 124 -3.80 1.70 -6.48
CA LEU A 124 -2.90 1.32 -5.41
C LEU A 124 -1.65 0.69 -6.01
N GLN A 125 -0.49 1.27 -5.70
CA GLN A 125 0.83 0.69 -5.96
C GLN A 125 1.43 0.21 -4.64
N ASP A 126 1.63 -1.10 -4.50
CA ASP A 126 2.21 -1.71 -3.31
C ASP A 126 3.45 -2.55 -3.65
N GLY A 127 4.00 -3.28 -2.68
CA GLY A 127 5.22 -4.07 -2.89
C GLY A 127 6.54 -3.29 -2.76
N GLY A 128 6.48 -1.96 -2.61
CA GLY A 128 7.65 -1.11 -2.45
C GLY A 128 8.52 -1.47 -1.24
N THR A 129 9.82 -1.63 -1.42
CA THR A 129 10.76 -1.93 -0.31
C THR A 129 12.04 -1.11 -0.37
N ALA A 130 12.53 -0.69 0.81
CA ALA A 130 13.82 -0.04 1.00
C ALA A 130 14.51 -0.56 2.28
N SER A 131 15.81 -0.27 2.43
CA SER A 131 16.56 -0.66 3.63
C SER A 131 17.59 0.40 4.00
N LEU A 132 17.76 0.61 5.30
CA LEU A 132 18.71 1.56 5.88
C LEU A 132 19.45 0.89 7.05
N THR A 133 20.77 1.11 7.17
CA THR A 133 21.51 0.69 8.36
C THR A 133 21.41 1.75 9.45
N ALA A 134 21.04 1.35 10.67
CA ALA A 134 20.85 2.23 11.82
C ALA A 134 22.18 2.63 12.50
N SER A 135 23.03 3.38 11.81
CA SER A 135 24.42 3.63 12.22
C SER A 135 24.62 4.46 13.50
N ALA A 136 23.56 4.99 14.11
CA ALA A 136 23.63 5.74 15.36
C ALA A 136 22.33 5.57 16.16
N PRO A 137 22.37 5.61 17.52
CA PRO A 137 21.17 5.60 18.33
C PRO A 137 20.38 6.92 18.22
N GLY A 138 19.07 6.85 18.42
CA GLY A 138 18.17 8.01 18.41
C GLY A 138 16.86 7.76 17.65
N VAL A 139 16.10 8.81 17.38
CA VAL A 139 14.82 8.71 16.66
C VAL A 139 15.02 9.05 15.19
N TYR A 140 14.82 8.07 14.33
CA TYR A 140 14.81 8.25 12.87
C TYR A 140 13.40 8.60 12.42
N THR A 141 13.27 9.61 11.57
CA THR A 141 12.02 10.02 10.93
C THR A 141 12.09 9.69 9.44
N PHE A 142 10.96 9.25 8.87
CA PHE A 142 10.84 8.97 7.44
C PHE A 142 9.81 9.89 6.83
N THR A 143 10.20 10.57 5.76
CA THR A 143 9.40 11.56 5.03
C THR A 143 9.35 11.15 3.55
N PRO A 144 8.18 11.09 2.90
CA PRO A 144 8.09 10.81 1.47
C PRO A 144 8.81 11.90 0.66
N GLY A 145 9.58 11.48 -0.32
CA GLY A 145 10.24 12.34 -1.30
C GLY A 145 9.60 12.18 -2.68
N GLU A 146 10.43 12.36 -3.71
CA GLU A 146 10.08 12.16 -5.12
C GLU A 146 9.44 10.79 -5.37
N ILE A 147 8.39 10.78 -6.19
CA ILE A 147 7.80 9.58 -6.78
C ILE A 147 8.12 9.60 -8.28
N VAL A 148 8.61 8.49 -8.81
CA VAL A 148 8.71 8.28 -10.27
C VAL A 148 7.76 7.16 -10.64
N ILE A 149 6.81 7.43 -11.53
CA ILE A 149 5.79 6.47 -11.97
C ILE A 149 5.98 6.22 -13.46
N THR A 150 5.97 4.97 -13.89
CA THR A 150 5.88 4.59 -15.31
C THR A 150 4.62 3.79 -15.55
N THR A 151 3.84 4.22 -16.54
CA THR A 151 2.59 3.56 -16.93
C THR A 151 2.80 2.58 -18.09
N TRP A 152 1.83 1.71 -18.32
CA TRP A 152 1.79 0.72 -19.40
C TRP A 152 1.72 1.35 -20.81
N MET A 153 1.52 2.67 -20.88
CA MET A 153 1.58 3.46 -22.11
C MET A 153 2.98 4.06 -22.34
N ASP A 154 3.99 3.63 -21.58
CA ASP A 154 5.36 4.14 -21.58
C ASP A 154 5.50 5.62 -21.21
N THR A 155 4.48 6.16 -20.52
CA THR A 155 4.53 7.50 -19.93
C THR A 155 5.22 7.46 -18.57
N THR A 156 6.18 8.35 -18.35
CA THR A 156 6.84 8.56 -17.05
C THR A 156 6.39 9.88 -16.43
N LEU A 157 6.03 9.82 -15.15
CA LEU A 157 5.69 10.97 -14.31
C LEU A 157 6.76 11.14 -13.25
N ASP A 158 7.35 12.34 -13.20
CA ASP A 158 8.25 12.76 -12.13
C ASP A 158 7.47 13.66 -11.16
N CYS A 159 7.20 13.16 -9.97
CA CYS A 159 6.33 13.78 -8.98
C CYS A 159 7.13 14.24 -7.76
N LEU A 160 7.16 15.54 -7.50
CA LEU A 160 7.81 16.13 -6.33
C LEU A 160 6.78 16.55 -5.28
N PRO A 161 6.96 16.20 -4.00
CA PRO A 161 6.01 16.58 -2.96
C PRO A 161 6.06 18.09 -2.72
N GLU A 162 4.90 18.72 -2.56
CA GLU A 162 4.81 20.15 -2.28
C GLU A 162 5.01 20.48 -0.78
N SER A 163 4.90 19.47 0.07
CA SER A 163 5.12 19.60 1.50
C SER A 163 5.82 18.36 2.07
N GLU A 164 6.58 18.57 3.13
CA GLU A 164 7.22 17.50 3.88
C GLU A 164 6.30 17.03 5.01
N ALA A 165 6.01 15.73 5.06
CA ALA A 165 5.26 15.12 6.15
C ALA A 165 5.96 13.87 6.68
N VAL A 166 6.19 13.80 8.00
CA VAL A 166 6.74 12.59 8.63
C VAL A 166 5.66 11.52 8.67
N VAL A 167 5.89 10.41 7.97
CA VAL A 167 4.92 9.30 7.84
C VAL A 167 5.24 8.11 8.75
N ALA A 168 6.50 7.99 9.18
CA ALA A 168 6.92 6.94 10.09
C ALA A 168 8.11 7.37 10.95
N THR A 169 8.27 6.68 12.07
CA THR A 169 9.40 6.86 12.98
C THR A 169 9.92 5.52 13.48
N THR A 170 11.25 5.40 13.61
CA THR A 170 11.93 4.26 14.23
C THR A 170 12.83 4.74 15.35
N THR A 171 12.74 4.17 16.54
CA THR A 171 13.71 4.40 17.61
C THR A 171 14.86 3.40 17.52
N VAL A 172 16.08 3.90 17.37
CA VAL A 172 17.31 3.10 17.40
C VAL A 172 17.90 3.16 18.80
N LEU A 173 18.04 2.00 19.42
CA LEU A 173 18.64 1.83 20.74
C LEU A 173 20.15 1.59 20.59
N PRO A 174 20.97 2.09 21.53
CA PRO A 174 22.39 1.72 21.58
C PRO A 174 22.54 0.21 21.79
N HIS A 175 23.67 -0.32 21.34
CA HIS A 175 24.05 -1.71 21.63
C HIS A 175 24.47 -1.94 23.08
#